data_AF-A0A5J5R0S6-F1
#
_entry.id   AF-A0A5J5R0S6-F1
#
_cell.length_a   1.000
_cell.length_b   1.000
_cell.length_c   1.000
_cell.angle_alpha   90.00
_cell.angle_beta   90.00
_cell.angle_gamma   90.00
#
_symmetry.space_group_name_H-M   'P 1'
#
loop_
_entity.id
_entity.type
_entity.pdbx_description
1 polymer ?
#
loop_
_entity_poly.entity_id
_entity_poly.type
_entity_poly.pdbx_seq_one_letter_code
_entity_poly.pdbx_strand_id
1 'polypeptide(L)'
;MANYKKPRFKDAAFKRFLSVVLGTLLLVSLLVVSLGTNATPGSSGLDEDLSESVVNIQSFREKLNLPKENDFSIRLEKQNRLPPRNIDLYPRLAKDHITIVLYVHNRPQYLRVVVNSLSKVVGISETLLIVSHDGYFEEMNKIVEGIKFCRLKQIFAPYSPHVFTDSFPGVSSKDCQEKDEAGKKHCVGNPDQYGNHRSPNIVSLKHHWWWMMNTVWDGLKETRGHDGHILFIEEDHFIYPNAYRNLQLLVSLKPNKSQIAMLQIWHPVM
;
A
#
# COMPACT_ATOMS: atom_id res chain seq x y z
N MET A 1 -15.03 88.18 4.42
CA MET A 1 -13.90 87.55 3.71
C MET A 1 -13.97 86.03 3.89
N ALA A 2 -14.03 85.33 2.74
CA ALA A 2 -13.65 83.94 2.44
C ALA A 2 -14.15 82.77 3.32
N ASN A 3 -15.15 82.09 2.74
CA ASN A 3 -15.63 80.74 3.01
C ASN A 3 -14.56 79.70 2.58
N TYR A 4 -14.14 78.78 3.45
CA TYR A 4 -13.22 77.69 3.07
C TYR A 4 -13.79 76.32 3.43
N LYS A 5 -14.28 75.61 2.40
CA LYS A 5 -14.67 74.19 2.45
C LYS A 5 -13.41 73.31 2.56
N LYS A 6 -13.36 72.40 3.53
CA LYS A 6 -12.34 71.32 3.57
C LYS A 6 -12.71 70.19 2.58
N PRO A 7 -11.76 69.63 1.81
CA PRO A 7 -12.06 68.62 0.81
C PRO A 7 -12.11 67.19 1.40
N ARG A 8 -13.11 66.41 0.95
CA ARG A 8 -13.36 65.00 1.23
C ARG A 8 -12.29 64.10 0.57
N PHE A 9 -11.13 63.93 1.18
CA PHE A 9 -10.09 63.01 0.70
C PHE A 9 -10.30 61.54 1.10
N LYS A 10 -11.15 61.26 2.10
CA LYS A 10 -11.36 59.88 2.62
C LYS A 10 -12.29 59.02 1.75
N ASP A 11 -13.21 59.62 1.01
CA ASP A 11 -14.21 58.89 0.24
C ASP A 11 -13.63 58.22 -1.02
N ALA A 12 -12.64 58.83 -1.67
CA ALA A 12 -12.04 58.29 -2.89
C ALA A 12 -11.18 57.04 -2.60
N ALA A 13 -10.41 57.06 -1.52
CA ALA A 13 -9.60 55.92 -1.08
C ALA A 13 -10.47 54.75 -0.61
N PHE A 14 -11.53 55.04 0.15
CA PHE A 14 -12.49 54.02 0.60
C PHE A 14 -13.25 53.39 -0.57
N LYS A 15 -13.67 54.18 -1.57
CA LYS A 15 -14.31 53.65 -2.78
C LYS A 15 -13.38 52.78 -3.63
N ARG A 16 -12.09 53.14 -3.73
CA ARG A 16 -11.10 52.31 -4.44
C ARG A 16 -10.84 50.99 -3.70
N PHE A 17 -10.72 51.03 -2.37
CA PHE A 17 -10.56 49.82 -1.57
C PHE A 17 -11.79 48.90 -1.65
N LEU A 18 -13.00 49.48 -1.54
CA LEU A 18 -14.25 48.74 -1.65
C LEU A 18 -14.41 48.08 -3.04
N SER A 19 -14.02 48.78 -4.10
CA SER A 19 -14.04 48.24 -5.46
C SER A 19 -13.09 47.04 -5.64
N VAL A 20 -11.89 47.11 -5.06
CA VAL A 20 -10.92 46.00 -5.10
C VAL A 20 -11.41 44.80 -4.28
N VAL A 21 -12.00 45.02 -3.11
CA VAL A 21 -12.58 43.95 -2.28
C VAL A 21 -13.78 43.31 -2.98
N LEU A 22 -14.65 44.09 -3.62
CA LEU A 22 -15.78 43.54 -4.38
C LEU A 22 -15.29 42.73 -5.59
N GLY A 23 -14.29 43.22 -6.31
CA GLY A 23 -13.69 42.53 -7.45
C GLY A 23 -13.05 41.20 -7.07
N THR A 24 -12.34 41.15 -5.94
CA THR A 24 -11.75 39.90 -5.43
C THR A 24 -12.80 38.90 -4.95
N LEU A 25 -13.85 39.35 -4.26
CA LEU A 25 -14.95 38.48 -3.85
C LEU A 25 -15.73 37.91 -5.05
N LEU A 26 -15.97 38.71 -6.09
CA LEU A 26 -16.60 38.25 -7.33
C LEU A 26 -15.74 37.21 -8.07
N LEU A 27 -14.42 37.42 -8.11
CA LEU A 27 -13.48 36.48 -8.73
C LEU A 27 -13.46 35.13 -7.98
N VAL A 28 -13.44 35.16 -6.64
CA VAL A 28 -13.51 33.95 -5.81
C VAL A 28 -14.84 33.23 -5.99
N SER A 29 -15.95 33.97 -6.02
CA SER A 29 -17.28 33.39 -6.26
C SER A 29 -17.38 32.73 -7.64
N LEU A 30 -16.83 33.35 -8.69
CA LEU A 30 -16.76 32.77 -10.04
C LEU A 30 -15.90 31.50 -10.08
N LEU A 31 -14.80 31.45 -9.32
CA LEU A 31 -13.98 30.24 -9.19
C LEU A 31 -14.72 29.13 -8.45
N VAL A 32 -15.42 29.44 -7.35
CA VAL A 32 -16.23 28.46 -6.61
C VAL A 32 -17.40 27.95 -7.45
N VAL A 33 -18.04 28.80 -8.26
CA VAL A 33 -19.11 28.38 -9.18
C VAL A 33 -18.55 27.54 -10.32
N SER A 34 -17.38 27.91 -10.89
CA SER A 34 -16.74 27.11 -11.96
C SER A 34 -16.24 25.76 -11.46
N LEU A 35 -15.82 25.64 -10.20
CA LEU A 35 -15.53 24.35 -9.56
C LEU A 35 -16.81 23.62 -9.10
N GLY A 36 -17.89 24.34 -8.79
CA GLY A 36 -19.16 23.81 -8.29
C GLY A 36 -20.11 23.32 -9.37
N THR A 37 -19.95 23.72 -10.64
CA THR A 37 -20.78 23.25 -11.76
C THR A 37 -20.42 21.84 -12.26
N ASN A 38 -19.37 21.21 -11.72
CA ASN A 38 -19.03 19.81 -12.03
C ASN A 38 -19.72 18.79 -11.10
N ALA A 39 -20.63 19.21 -10.24
CA ALA A 39 -21.39 18.31 -9.37
C ALA A 39 -22.84 18.18 -9.87
N THR A 40 -23.09 17.23 -10.78
CA THR A 40 -24.45 16.74 -11.07
C THR A 40 -24.85 15.71 -10.01
N PRO A 41 -26.06 15.75 -9.43
CA PRO A 41 -26.55 14.72 -8.52
C PRO A 41 -27.29 13.63 -9.31
N GLY A 42 -26.86 12.37 -9.20
CA GLY A 42 -27.65 11.27 -9.77
C GLY A 42 -26.94 9.93 -9.88
N SER A 43 -27.04 9.13 -8.81
CA SER A 43 -27.19 7.67 -8.79
C SER A 43 -27.02 6.91 -10.13
N SER A 44 -25.85 6.30 -10.34
CA SER A 44 -25.61 4.95 -10.93
C SER A 44 -24.13 4.74 -11.32
N GLY A 45 -23.19 5.00 -10.40
CA GLY A 45 -21.75 5.04 -10.73
C GLY A 45 -20.92 3.83 -10.30
N LEU A 46 -21.51 2.77 -9.75
CA LEU A 46 -20.73 1.66 -9.18
C LEU A 46 -20.14 0.71 -10.24
N ASP A 47 -20.74 0.62 -11.42
CA ASP A 47 -20.29 -0.30 -12.47
C ASP A 47 -19.33 0.35 -13.48
N GLU A 48 -19.48 1.65 -13.78
CA GLU A 48 -18.60 2.38 -14.70
C GLU A 48 -17.19 2.60 -14.13
N ASP A 49 -17.06 2.99 -12.86
CA ASP A 49 -15.77 3.26 -12.19
C ASP A 49 -14.93 1.97 -12.03
N LEU A 50 -15.60 0.82 -11.89
CA LEU A 50 -14.95 -0.49 -11.89
C LEU A 50 -14.45 -0.88 -13.28
N SER A 51 -15.21 -0.56 -14.33
CA SER A 51 -14.82 -0.86 -15.71
C SER A 51 -13.64 0.00 -16.17
N GLU A 52 -13.64 1.29 -15.83
CA GLU A 52 -12.60 2.23 -16.23
C GLU A 52 -11.28 1.94 -15.51
N SER A 53 -11.31 1.60 -14.22
CA SER A 53 -10.13 1.17 -13.47
C SER A 53 -9.55 -0.16 -13.99
N VAL A 54 -10.39 -1.11 -14.38
CA VAL A 54 -9.94 -2.40 -14.96
C VAL A 54 -9.33 -2.20 -16.34
N VAL A 55 -9.94 -1.38 -17.21
CA VAL A 55 -9.41 -1.06 -18.55
C VAL A 55 -8.07 -0.33 -18.45
N ASN A 56 -7.93 0.60 -17.50
CA ASN A 56 -6.69 1.33 -17.28
C ASN A 56 -5.58 0.41 -16.74
N ILE A 57 -5.90 -0.50 -15.80
CA ILE A 57 -4.94 -1.51 -15.31
C ILE A 57 -4.52 -2.46 -16.44
N GLN A 58 -5.45 -2.91 -17.28
CA GLN A 58 -5.14 -3.80 -18.41
C GLN A 58 -4.23 -3.11 -19.43
N SER A 59 -4.52 -1.87 -19.80
CA SER A 59 -3.68 -1.03 -20.66
C SER A 59 -2.28 -0.79 -20.07
N PHE A 60 -2.17 -0.51 -18.77
CA PHE A 60 -0.88 -0.40 -18.08
C PHE A 60 -0.12 -1.74 -18.03
N ARG A 61 -0.82 -2.86 -17.86
CA ARG A 61 -0.26 -4.23 -17.89
C ARG A 61 0.15 -4.68 -19.27
N GLU A 62 -0.45 -4.17 -20.34
CA GLU A 62 0.02 -4.41 -21.70
C GLU A 62 1.26 -3.55 -22.00
N LYS A 63 1.34 -2.36 -21.39
CA LYS A 63 2.51 -1.47 -21.50
C LYS A 63 3.71 -1.96 -20.70
N LEU A 64 3.48 -2.66 -19.58
CA LEU A 64 4.50 -3.37 -18.81
C LEU A 64 4.61 -4.78 -19.39
N ASN A 65 5.77 -5.24 -19.84
CA ASN A 65 5.92 -6.61 -20.38
C ASN A 65 5.82 -7.70 -19.28
N LEU A 66 4.68 -7.78 -18.59
CA LEU A 66 4.42 -8.75 -17.53
C LEU A 66 4.10 -10.12 -18.14
N PRO A 67 4.39 -11.21 -17.41
CA PRO A 67 3.99 -12.55 -17.81
C PRO A 67 2.47 -12.62 -17.97
N LYS A 68 2.00 -13.42 -18.92
CA LYS A 68 0.57 -13.68 -19.07
C LYS A 68 0.03 -14.34 -17.81
N GLU A 69 -1.06 -13.81 -17.25
CA GLU A 69 -1.70 -14.38 -16.07
C GLU A 69 -2.24 -15.79 -16.34
N ASN A 70 -2.16 -16.65 -15.33
CA ASN A 70 -2.86 -17.93 -15.30
C ASN A 70 -4.14 -17.82 -14.45
N ASP A 71 -5.02 -18.81 -14.55
CA ASP A 71 -6.30 -18.80 -13.83
C ASP A 71 -6.14 -18.67 -12.31
N PHE A 72 -5.04 -19.19 -11.75
CA PHE A 72 -4.79 -19.12 -10.32
C PHE A 72 -4.37 -17.72 -9.88
N SER A 73 -3.47 -17.10 -10.62
CA SER A 73 -3.05 -15.69 -10.47
C SER A 73 -4.26 -14.75 -10.49
N ILE A 74 -5.16 -14.91 -11.47
CA ILE A 74 -6.40 -14.12 -11.58
C ILE A 74 -7.30 -14.29 -10.34
N ARG A 75 -7.39 -15.50 -9.79
CA ARG A 75 -8.18 -15.75 -8.56
C ARG A 75 -7.57 -15.05 -7.35
N LEU A 76 -6.24 -15.08 -7.21
CA LEU A 76 -5.55 -14.38 -6.13
C LEU A 76 -5.74 -12.87 -6.22
N GLU A 77 -5.67 -12.30 -7.42
CA GLU A 77 -5.95 -10.87 -7.62
C GLU A 77 -7.38 -10.49 -7.25
N LYS A 78 -8.36 -11.35 -7.57
CA LYS A 78 -9.75 -11.14 -7.14
C LYS A 78 -9.87 -11.20 -5.62
N GLN A 79 -9.16 -12.11 -4.95
CA GLN A 79 -9.13 -12.19 -3.49
C GLN A 79 -8.52 -10.94 -2.85
N ASN A 80 -7.47 -10.37 -3.45
CA ASN A 80 -6.83 -9.15 -2.95
C ASN A 80 -7.78 -7.94 -2.92
N ARG A 81 -8.86 -7.96 -3.71
CA ARG A 81 -9.88 -6.90 -3.77
C ARG A 81 -10.96 -7.03 -2.68
N LEU A 82 -11.01 -8.15 -1.96
CA LEU A 82 -11.98 -8.35 -0.88
C LEU A 82 -11.69 -7.41 0.31
N PRO A 83 -12.73 -6.92 1.02
CA PRO A 83 -12.52 -6.06 2.17
C PRO A 83 -11.80 -6.79 3.32
N PRO A 84 -11.25 -6.05 4.30
CA PRO A 84 -10.66 -6.67 5.48
C PRO A 84 -11.68 -7.50 6.24
N ARG A 85 -11.20 -8.53 6.94
CA ARG A 85 -11.95 -9.32 7.90
C ARG A 85 -12.01 -8.62 9.26
N ASN A 86 -12.92 -9.11 10.10
CA ASN A 86 -13.14 -8.65 11.47
C ASN A 86 -13.54 -7.17 11.57
N ILE A 87 -14.18 -6.61 10.53
CA ILE A 87 -14.69 -5.23 10.54
C ILE A 87 -15.81 -5.07 11.58
N ASP A 88 -16.63 -6.10 11.74
CA ASP A 88 -17.69 -6.20 12.74
C ASP A 88 -17.15 -6.14 14.18
N LEU A 89 -16.01 -6.79 14.43
CA LEU A 89 -15.34 -6.79 15.73
C LEU A 89 -14.53 -5.51 15.98
N TYR A 90 -13.96 -4.93 14.91
CA TYR A 90 -13.09 -3.74 14.94
C TYR A 90 -13.54 -2.69 13.91
N PRO A 91 -14.68 -2.01 14.16
CA PRO A 91 -15.32 -1.15 13.16
C PRO A 91 -14.58 0.16 12.89
N ARG A 92 -13.77 0.64 13.84
CA ARG A 92 -13.01 1.88 13.72
C ARG A 92 -11.57 1.65 14.12
N LEU A 93 -10.65 2.03 13.24
CA LEU A 93 -9.22 2.10 13.54
C LEU A 93 -8.91 3.41 14.26
N ALA A 94 -7.83 3.46 15.03
CA ALA A 94 -7.35 4.72 15.60
C ALA A 94 -6.99 5.71 14.48
N LYS A 95 -7.20 7.01 14.70
CA LYS A 95 -6.97 8.04 13.67
C LYS A 95 -5.54 7.98 13.10
N ASP A 96 -4.56 7.88 13.98
CA ASP A 96 -3.13 7.86 13.64
C ASP A 96 -2.55 6.44 13.85
N HIS A 97 -3.33 5.41 13.50
CA HIS A 97 -2.88 4.02 13.60
C HIS A 97 -1.69 3.77 12.66
N ILE A 98 -0.79 2.89 13.10
CA ILE A 98 0.35 2.44 12.28
C ILE A 98 -0.03 1.10 11.69
N THR A 99 -0.27 1.07 10.36
CA THR A 99 -0.59 -0.16 9.65
C THR A 99 0.57 -1.14 9.78
N ILE A 100 0.28 -2.40 10.07
CA ILE A 100 1.28 -3.45 10.20
C ILE A 100 1.18 -4.34 8.97
N VAL A 101 2.29 -4.54 8.26
CA VAL A 101 2.42 -5.46 7.14
C VAL A 101 3.28 -6.63 7.57
N LEU A 102 2.68 -7.83 7.58
CA LEU A 102 3.33 -9.08 7.87
C LEU A 102 3.63 -9.82 6.56
N TYR A 103 4.91 -9.87 6.18
CA TYR A 103 5.43 -10.65 5.07
C TYR A 103 5.50 -12.13 5.45
N VAL A 104 4.86 -13.01 4.66
CA VAL A 104 4.85 -14.45 4.91
C VAL A 104 5.21 -15.24 3.64
N HIS A 105 6.01 -16.28 3.82
CA HIS A 105 6.39 -17.21 2.76
C HIS A 105 5.70 -18.56 3.01
N ASN A 106 6.39 -19.53 3.59
CA ASN A 106 5.81 -20.85 3.91
C ASN A 106 6.45 -21.50 5.15
N ARG A 107 6.53 -20.76 6.26
CA ARG A 107 7.04 -21.27 7.55
C ARG A 107 5.94 -21.26 8.61
N PRO A 108 4.99 -22.22 8.59
CA PRO A 108 3.81 -22.19 9.45
C PRO A 108 4.13 -22.19 10.95
N GLN A 109 5.21 -22.85 11.37
CA GLN A 109 5.63 -22.87 12.78
C GLN A 109 6.03 -21.47 13.27
N TYR A 110 6.82 -20.75 12.48
CA TYR A 110 7.21 -19.37 12.77
C TYR A 110 6.00 -18.43 12.71
N LEU A 111 5.14 -18.58 11.70
CA LEU A 111 3.92 -17.79 11.58
C LEU A 111 3.01 -17.92 12.82
N ARG A 112 2.86 -19.13 13.38
CA ARG A 112 2.10 -19.35 14.62
C ARG A 112 2.71 -18.56 15.79
N VAL A 113 4.04 -18.52 15.89
CA VAL A 113 4.74 -17.78 16.94
C VAL A 113 4.52 -16.29 16.80
N VAL A 114 4.71 -15.69 15.62
CA VAL A 114 4.52 -14.24 15.43
C VAL A 114 3.05 -13.87 15.66
N VAL A 115 2.09 -14.64 15.15
CA VAL A 115 0.65 -14.40 15.36
C VAL A 115 0.27 -14.48 16.84
N ASN A 116 0.79 -15.47 17.57
CA ASN A 116 0.58 -15.58 19.01
C ASN A 116 1.21 -14.39 19.77
N SER A 117 2.40 -13.94 19.38
CA SER A 117 3.04 -12.77 19.99
C SER A 117 2.26 -11.47 19.70
N LEU A 118 1.80 -11.27 18.45
CA LEU A 118 0.97 -10.14 18.03
C LEU A 118 -0.35 -10.08 18.80
N SER A 119 -0.97 -11.22 19.09
CA SER A 119 -2.22 -11.27 19.88
C SER A 119 -2.08 -10.70 21.30
N LYS A 120 -0.86 -10.61 21.81
CA LYS A 120 -0.53 -10.09 23.15
C LYS A 120 -0.05 -8.64 23.11
N VAL A 121 0.05 -8.03 21.93
CA VAL A 121 0.50 -6.65 21.76
C VAL A 121 -0.61 -5.69 22.22
N VAL A 122 -0.26 -4.81 23.16
CA VAL A 122 -1.18 -3.81 23.69
C VAL A 122 -1.54 -2.80 22.60
N GLY A 123 -2.82 -2.67 22.29
CA GLY A 123 -3.33 -1.77 21.25
C GLY A 123 -3.40 -2.39 19.85
N ILE A 124 -3.10 -3.68 19.67
CA ILE A 124 -3.15 -4.34 18.35
C ILE A 124 -4.53 -4.27 17.68
N SER A 125 -5.61 -4.24 18.48
CA SER A 125 -6.99 -4.10 17.99
C SER A 125 -7.28 -2.75 17.34
N GLU A 126 -6.42 -1.75 17.53
CA GLU A 126 -6.61 -0.38 17.03
C GLU A 126 -6.03 -0.16 15.63
N THR A 127 -5.37 -1.17 15.06
CA THR A 127 -4.69 -1.07 13.77
C THR A 127 -5.19 -2.07 12.72
N LEU A 128 -4.78 -1.85 11.47
CA LEU A 128 -4.93 -2.78 10.37
C LEU A 128 -3.68 -3.67 10.28
N LEU A 129 -3.89 -4.98 10.34
CA LEU A 129 -2.89 -5.97 9.98
C LEU A 129 -3.11 -6.40 8.52
N ILE A 130 -2.11 -6.22 7.67
CA ILE A 130 -2.05 -6.72 6.31
C ILE A 130 -1.10 -7.92 6.30
N VAL A 131 -1.56 -9.10 5.93
CA VAL A 131 -0.72 -10.28 5.75
C VAL A 131 -0.50 -10.50 4.25
N SER A 132 0.76 -10.50 3.83
CA SER A 132 1.19 -10.57 2.44
C SER A 132 1.87 -11.88 2.15
N HIS A 133 1.25 -12.73 1.33
CA HIS A 133 1.69 -14.08 1.03
C HIS A 133 2.47 -14.16 -0.30
N ASP A 134 3.56 -14.93 -0.33
CA ASP A 134 4.28 -15.28 -1.56
C ASP A 134 3.53 -16.37 -2.35
N GLY A 135 2.42 -16.02 -2.98
CA GLY A 135 1.50 -16.99 -3.57
C GLY A 135 0.52 -17.54 -2.53
N TYR A 136 0.13 -18.82 -2.62
CA TYR A 136 -0.92 -19.40 -1.77
C TYR A 136 -0.46 -20.70 -1.12
N PHE A 137 -0.56 -20.75 0.20
CA PHE A 137 -0.26 -21.95 1.00
C PHE A 137 -1.40 -22.23 1.97
N GLU A 138 -2.00 -23.41 1.86
CA GLU A 138 -3.20 -23.77 2.61
C GLU A 138 -2.99 -23.68 4.14
N GLU A 139 -1.87 -24.19 4.66
CA GLU A 139 -1.59 -24.14 6.10
C GLU A 139 -1.39 -22.71 6.60
N MET A 140 -0.67 -21.88 5.84
CA MET A 140 -0.45 -20.47 6.17
C MET A 140 -1.79 -19.73 6.24
N ASN A 141 -2.67 -19.97 5.26
CA ASN A 141 -3.98 -19.33 5.19
C ASN A 141 -4.87 -19.73 6.36
N LYS A 142 -4.88 -21.01 6.75
CA LYS A 142 -5.60 -21.49 7.93
C LYS A 142 -5.16 -20.79 9.22
N ILE A 143 -3.87 -20.52 9.37
CA ILE A 143 -3.35 -19.77 10.53
C ILE A 143 -3.87 -18.33 10.51
N VAL A 144 -3.77 -17.66 9.36
CA VAL A 144 -4.17 -16.25 9.21
C VAL A 144 -5.70 -16.08 9.30
N GLU A 145 -6.48 -17.04 8.82
CA GLU A 145 -7.94 -17.12 8.99
C GLU A 145 -8.38 -17.15 10.46
N GLY A 146 -7.57 -17.76 11.33
CA GLY A 146 -7.81 -17.82 12.77
C GLY A 146 -7.59 -16.51 13.53
N ILE A 147 -7.03 -15.47 12.90
CA ILE A 147 -6.75 -14.19 13.55
C ILE A 147 -8.06 -13.44 13.80
N LYS A 148 -8.35 -13.19 15.08
CA LYS A 148 -9.56 -12.49 15.56
C LYS A 148 -9.31 -11.32 16.48
N PHE A 149 -8.05 -10.91 16.69
CA PHE A 149 -7.67 -9.86 17.64
C PHE A 149 -7.51 -8.45 17.03
N CYS A 150 -7.62 -8.31 15.70
CA CYS A 150 -7.56 -7.02 15.00
C CYS A 150 -8.26 -7.10 13.63
N ARG A 151 -8.37 -5.95 12.95
CA ARG A 151 -8.83 -5.87 11.57
C ARG A 151 -7.75 -6.42 10.64
N LEU A 152 -8.14 -7.29 9.70
CA LEU A 152 -7.18 -8.10 8.95
C LEU A 152 -7.42 -8.08 7.45
N LYS A 153 -6.44 -7.64 6.68
CA LYS A 153 -6.39 -7.78 5.22
C LYS A 153 -5.43 -8.89 4.86
N GLN A 154 -5.81 -9.77 3.93
CA GLN A 154 -4.88 -10.71 3.30
C GLN A 154 -4.67 -10.28 1.85
N ILE A 155 -3.42 -10.35 1.40
CA ILE A 155 -3.05 -10.19 0.00
C ILE A 155 -2.09 -11.30 -0.43
N PHE A 156 -2.17 -11.69 -1.68
CA PHE A 156 -1.42 -12.80 -2.27
C PHE A 156 -0.68 -12.31 -3.51
N ALA A 157 0.64 -12.54 -3.56
CA ALA A 157 1.47 -12.18 -4.70
C ALA A 157 1.01 -12.98 -5.94
N PRO A 158 0.50 -12.31 -6.99
CA PRO A 158 -0.08 -13.01 -8.13
C PRO A 158 1.00 -13.62 -9.04
N TYR A 159 2.26 -13.16 -8.96
CA TYR A 159 3.39 -13.61 -9.78
C TYR A 159 4.49 -14.23 -8.90
N SER A 160 4.18 -15.39 -8.33
CA SER A 160 5.09 -16.19 -7.50
C SER A 160 5.45 -17.50 -8.21
N PRO A 161 6.65 -18.09 -8.01
CA PRO A 161 6.97 -19.44 -8.46
C PRO A 161 5.99 -20.50 -7.93
N HIS A 162 5.30 -20.22 -6.83
CA HIS A 162 4.28 -21.11 -6.28
C HIS A 162 2.93 -21.02 -7.01
N VAL A 163 2.74 -19.95 -7.79
CA VAL A 163 1.57 -19.73 -8.65
C VAL A 163 1.85 -20.18 -10.09
N PHE A 164 3.10 -20.04 -10.54
CA PHE A 164 3.56 -20.42 -11.88
C PHE A 164 4.54 -21.59 -11.77
N THR A 165 4.03 -22.82 -11.79
CA THR A 165 4.86 -24.01 -11.47
C THR A 165 5.70 -24.53 -12.64
N ASP A 166 5.38 -24.14 -13.87
CA ASP A 166 5.98 -24.66 -15.12
C ASP A 166 6.39 -23.57 -16.11
N SER A 167 6.35 -22.30 -15.69
CA SER A 167 6.54 -21.13 -16.54
C SER A 167 7.12 -19.96 -15.75
N PHE A 168 7.74 -19.01 -16.43
CA PHE A 168 8.21 -17.77 -15.79
C PHE A 168 7.02 -17.03 -15.13
N PRO A 169 7.14 -16.53 -13.88
CA PRO A 169 8.38 -16.37 -13.09
C PRO A 169 8.84 -17.59 -12.28
N GLY A 170 8.09 -18.69 -12.23
CA GLY A 170 8.59 -19.93 -11.62
C GLY A 170 9.50 -20.74 -12.52
N VAL A 171 9.70 -22.02 -12.23
CA VAL A 171 10.63 -22.88 -12.97
C VAL A 171 10.04 -23.21 -14.34
N SER A 172 10.79 -22.97 -15.41
CA SER A 172 10.43 -23.33 -16.78
C SER A 172 11.37 -24.41 -17.30
N SER A 173 10.84 -25.35 -18.10
CA SER A 173 11.64 -26.38 -18.77
C SER A 173 12.68 -25.81 -19.73
N LYS A 174 12.55 -24.52 -20.10
CA LYS A 174 13.47 -23.82 -20.99
C LYS A 174 14.49 -22.97 -20.24
N ASP A 175 14.47 -22.93 -18.90
CA ASP A 175 15.43 -22.12 -18.14
C ASP A 175 16.85 -22.68 -18.29
N CYS A 176 17.82 -21.80 -18.53
CA CYS A 176 19.23 -22.16 -18.40
C CYS A 176 19.56 -22.48 -16.94
N GLN A 177 20.42 -23.48 -16.71
CA GLN A 177 20.84 -23.91 -15.38
C GLN A 177 22.29 -23.54 -15.12
N GLU A 178 22.63 -23.16 -13.87
CA GLU A 178 24.00 -22.89 -13.42
C GLU A 178 24.82 -22.02 -14.39
N LYS A 179 25.78 -22.62 -15.10
CA LYS A 179 26.69 -21.98 -16.07
C LYS A 179 26.39 -22.38 -17.52
N ASP A 180 25.18 -22.84 -17.80
CA ASP A 180 24.76 -23.21 -19.15
C ASP A 180 24.97 -22.04 -20.12
N GLU A 181 25.49 -22.36 -21.30
CA GLU A 181 25.53 -21.41 -22.42
C GLU A 181 24.25 -21.55 -23.25
N ALA A 182 23.43 -20.49 -23.26
CA ALA A 182 22.12 -20.47 -23.92
C ALA A 182 22.15 -20.98 -25.37
N GLY A 183 23.18 -20.59 -26.15
CA GLY A 183 23.33 -21.01 -27.54
C GLY A 183 23.61 -22.51 -27.72
N LYS A 184 24.33 -23.14 -26.78
CA LYS A 184 24.68 -24.59 -26.84
C LYS A 184 23.56 -25.48 -26.31
N LYS A 185 22.87 -25.02 -25.26
CA LYS A 185 21.82 -25.78 -24.57
C LYS A 185 20.41 -25.48 -25.07
N HIS A 186 20.26 -24.51 -25.98
CA HIS A 186 18.97 -24.02 -26.48
C HIS A 186 18.00 -23.64 -25.34
N CYS A 187 18.56 -23.07 -24.26
CA CYS A 187 17.83 -22.60 -23.09
C CYS A 187 17.70 -21.06 -23.10
N VAL A 188 16.85 -20.53 -22.23
CA VAL A 188 16.53 -19.11 -22.10
C VAL A 188 16.94 -18.64 -20.71
N GLY A 189 17.71 -17.55 -20.66
CA GLY A 189 18.17 -16.95 -19.42
C GLY A 189 19.50 -16.23 -19.62
N ASN A 190 19.60 -15.01 -19.10
CA ASN A 190 20.88 -14.31 -19.00
C ASN A 190 21.49 -14.65 -17.64
N PRO A 191 22.78 -14.99 -17.58
CA PRO A 191 23.45 -15.19 -16.31
C PRO A 191 23.62 -13.86 -15.57
N ASP A 192 23.81 -13.94 -14.26
CA ASP A 192 24.25 -12.82 -13.43
C ASP A 192 25.73 -12.46 -13.71
N GLN A 193 26.24 -11.45 -13.00
CA GLN A 193 27.64 -11.01 -13.12
C GLN A 193 28.69 -12.07 -12.75
N TYR A 194 28.27 -13.16 -12.10
CA TYR A 194 29.12 -14.28 -11.69
C TYR A 194 28.92 -15.52 -12.59
N GLY A 195 28.07 -15.42 -13.62
CA GLY A 195 27.80 -16.51 -14.55
C GLY A 195 26.69 -17.46 -14.12
N ASN A 196 25.93 -17.16 -13.05
CA ASN A 196 24.84 -18.03 -12.58
C ASN A 196 23.50 -17.63 -13.19
N HIS A 197 22.72 -18.60 -13.64
CA HIS A 197 21.33 -18.38 -14.03
C HIS A 197 20.38 -18.28 -12.82
N ARG A 198 19.17 -17.76 -13.07
CA ARG A 198 18.19 -17.48 -12.02
C ARG A 198 17.81 -18.72 -11.21
N SER A 199 17.66 -18.53 -9.90
CA SER A 199 16.93 -19.47 -9.04
C SER A 199 15.57 -18.88 -8.70
N PRO A 200 14.45 -19.42 -9.24
CA PRO A 200 13.13 -18.82 -9.08
C PRO A 200 12.72 -18.59 -7.62
N ASN A 201 13.06 -19.53 -6.72
CA ASN A 201 12.73 -19.41 -5.30
C ASN A 201 13.48 -18.25 -4.61
N ILE A 202 14.73 -18.00 -4.98
CA ILE A 202 15.53 -16.90 -4.40
C ILE A 202 15.07 -15.56 -4.97
N VAL A 203 14.85 -15.51 -6.29
CA VAL A 203 14.43 -14.29 -6.99
C VAL A 203 13.02 -13.86 -6.56
N SER A 204 12.14 -14.83 -6.24
CA SER A 204 10.79 -14.57 -5.72
C SER A 204 10.78 -13.68 -4.49
N LEU A 205 11.71 -13.86 -3.55
CA LEU A 205 11.77 -13.09 -2.31
C LEU A 205 11.80 -11.58 -2.58
N LYS A 206 12.63 -11.15 -3.54
CA LYS A 206 12.73 -9.74 -3.95
C LYS A 206 11.48 -9.28 -4.70
N HIS A 207 10.93 -10.10 -5.59
CA HIS A 207 9.71 -9.74 -6.33
C HIS A 207 8.51 -9.56 -5.40
N HIS A 208 8.33 -10.47 -4.44
CA HIS A 208 7.26 -10.41 -3.45
C HIS A 208 7.41 -9.17 -2.57
N TRP A 209 8.62 -8.87 -2.08
CA TRP A 209 8.89 -7.64 -1.35
C TRP A 209 8.51 -6.38 -2.15
N TRP A 210 9.00 -6.26 -3.38
CA TRP A 210 8.71 -5.07 -4.20
C TRP A 210 7.22 -4.96 -4.54
N TRP A 211 6.59 -6.05 -4.96
CA TRP A 211 5.15 -6.09 -5.25
C TRP A 211 4.32 -5.73 -4.01
N MET A 212 4.68 -6.24 -2.83
CA MET A 212 3.97 -5.98 -1.58
C MET A 212 4.00 -4.49 -1.25
N MET A 213 5.16 -3.84 -1.37
CA MET A 213 5.30 -2.41 -1.10
C MET A 213 4.40 -1.61 -2.06
N ASN A 214 4.49 -1.82 -3.38
CA ASN A 214 3.64 -1.08 -4.32
C ASN A 214 2.14 -1.36 -4.09
N THR A 215 1.78 -2.60 -3.76
CA THR A 215 0.40 -2.98 -3.47
C THR A 215 -0.12 -2.31 -2.21
N VAL A 216 0.67 -2.30 -1.13
CA VAL A 216 0.28 -1.69 0.15
C VAL A 216 0.21 -0.18 0.05
N TRP A 217 1.12 0.52 -0.61
CA TRP A 217 1.05 1.98 -0.68
C TRP A 217 0.04 2.48 -1.71
N ASP A 218 0.04 1.90 -2.91
CA ASP A 218 -0.69 2.47 -4.04
C ASP A 218 -1.87 1.62 -4.52
N GLY A 219 -1.81 0.30 -4.28
CA GLY A 219 -2.76 -0.66 -4.85
C GLY A 219 -4.00 -0.96 -4.00
N LEU A 220 -3.92 -0.81 -2.67
CA LEU A 220 -4.99 -1.18 -1.75
C LEU A 220 -5.92 -0.01 -1.43
N LYS A 221 -7.23 -0.29 -1.38
CA LYS A 221 -8.24 0.71 -1.02
C LYS A 221 -8.11 1.16 0.43
N GLU A 222 -7.68 0.26 1.31
CA GLU A 222 -7.59 0.46 2.74
C GLU A 222 -6.46 1.43 3.16
N THR A 223 -5.45 1.55 2.32
CA THR A 223 -4.24 2.37 2.54
C THR A 223 -4.10 3.48 1.50
N ARG A 224 -5.03 3.59 0.55
CA ARG A 224 -5.06 4.66 -0.46
C ARG A 224 -5.14 6.02 0.23
N GLY A 225 -4.15 6.86 0.00
CA GLY A 225 -4.06 8.19 0.61
C GLY A 225 -3.67 8.16 2.09
N HIS A 226 -3.18 7.02 2.61
CA HIS A 226 -2.59 6.94 3.93
C HIS A 226 -1.27 7.72 3.97
N ASP A 227 -1.19 8.71 4.86
CA ASP A 227 -0.02 9.56 5.12
C ASP A 227 0.74 9.16 6.41
N GLY A 228 0.23 8.14 7.11
CA GLY A 228 0.82 7.60 8.33
C GLY A 228 2.00 6.65 8.11
N HIS A 229 2.52 6.14 9.22
CA HIS A 229 3.60 5.16 9.20
C HIS A 229 3.08 3.74 8.97
N ILE A 230 3.87 2.94 8.25
CA ILE A 230 3.63 1.51 8.03
C ILE A 230 4.81 0.73 8.61
N LEU A 231 4.52 -0.27 9.44
CA LEU A 231 5.50 -1.18 10.03
C LEU A 231 5.57 -2.47 9.21
N PHE A 232 6.77 -2.83 8.74
CA PHE A 232 7.03 -4.10 8.07
C PHE A 232 7.66 -5.09 9.04
N ILE A 233 7.11 -6.30 9.09
CA ILE A 233 7.61 -7.43 9.86
C ILE A 233 7.53 -8.72 9.03
N GLU A 234 8.30 -9.74 9.42
CA GLU A 234 8.35 -11.04 8.77
C GLU A 234 7.75 -12.14 9.66
N GLU A 235 7.42 -13.28 9.06
CA GLU A 235 6.79 -14.43 9.71
C GLU A 235 7.62 -15.04 10.87
N ASP A 236 8.92 -14.80 10.91
CA ASP A 236 9.86 -15.29 11.93
C ASP A 236 10.27 -14.26 12.97
N HIS A 237 9.64 -13.08 12.98
CA HIS A 237 9.78 -12.14 14.09
C HIS A 237 8.99 -12.57 15.34
N PHE A 238 9.45 -12.13 16.50
CA PHE A 238 8.68 -12.18 17.75
C PHE A 238 8.41 -10.77 18.25
N ILE A 239 7.13 -10.44 18.49
CA ILE A 239 6.73 -9.07 18.83
C ILE A 239 6.44 -8.95 20.33
N TYR A 240 7.16 -8.05 21.01
CA TYR A 240 6.96 -7.80 22.44
C TYR A 240 5.61 -7.12 22.72
N PRO A 241 4.96 -7.39 23.87
CA PRO A 241 3.65 -6.82 24.20
C PRO A 241 3.56 -5.29 24.14
N ASN A 242 4.66 -4.58 24.41
CA ASN A 242 4.71 -3.11 24.39
C ASN A 242 5.18 -2.52 23.04
N ALA A 243 5.52 -3.34 22.03
CA ALA A 243 6.16 -2.88 20.80
C ALA A 243 5.35 -1.81 20.05
N TYR A 244 4.03 -1.99 19.94
CA TYR A 244 3.17 -1.04 19.22
C TYR A 244 3.08 0.32 19.92
N ARG A 245 2.92 0.34 21.25
CA ARG A 245 2.90 1.59 22.02
C ARG A 245 4.25 2.31 21.99
N ASN A 246 5.34 1.55 22.10
CA ASN A 246 6.68 2.11 21.97
C ASN A 246 6.90 2.73 20.58
N LEU A 247 6.42 2.07 19.52
CA LEU A 247 6.51 2.62 18.16
C LEU A 247 5.71 3.92 18.02
N GLN A 248 4.48 3.98 18.55
CA GLN A 248 3.69 5.22 18.55
C GLN A 248 4.41 6.36 19.28
N LEU A 249 5.07 6.07 20.41
CA LEU A 249 5.89 7.05 21.13
C LEU A 249 7.08 7.53 20.26
N LEU A 250 7.82 6.62 19.64
CA LEU A 250 8.94 6.97 18.75
C LEU A 250 8.49 7.82 17.55
N VAL A 251 7.34 7.49 16.97
CA VAL A 251 6.72 8.30 15.91
C VAL A 251 6.38 9.70 16.41
N SER A 252 5.77 9.82 17.59
CA SER A 252 5.43 11.12 18.17
C SER A 252 6.64 11.99 18.50
N LEU A 253 7.79 11.37 18.77
CA LEU A 253 9.04 12.05 19.03
C LEU A 253 9.75 12.53 17.76
N LYS A 254 9.38 12.03 16.56
CA LYS A 254 9.99 12.42 15.30
C LYS A 254 9.72 13.91 15.04
N PRO A 255 10.75 14.79 15.07
CA PRO A 255 10.54 16.20 14.79
C PRO A 255 10.03 16.43 13.36
N ASN A 256 9.16 17.42 13.17
CA ASN A 256 8.67 17.86 11.84
C ASN A 256 9.81 18.27 10.86
N LYS A 257 11.04 18.46 11.35
CA LYS A 257 12.26 18.79 10.57
C LYS A 257 13.40 17.78 10.73
N SER A 258 13.12 16.57 11.23
CA SER A 258 14.18 15.58 11.45
C SER A 258 14.65 14.92 10.16
N GLN A 259 15.94 14.59 10.10
CA GLN A 259 16.54 13.79 9.02
C GLN A 259 16.26 12.28 9.17
N ILE A 260 15.47 11.85 10.17
CA ILE A 260 15.21 10.44 10.43
C ILE A 260 14.23 9.93 9.37
N ALA A 261 14.71 9.15 8.41
CA ALA A 261 13.88 8.59 7.35
C ALA A 261 13.05 7.38 7.83
N MET A 262 13.62 6.51 8.66
CA MET A 262 13.04 5.23 9.07
C MET A 262 13.28 4.94 10.55
N LEU A 263 12.36 4.19 11.18
CA LEU A 263 12.49 3.68 12.53
C LEU A 263 12.65 2.16 12.48
N GLN A 264 13.45 1.61 13.39
CA GLN A 264 13.64 0.17 13.53
C GLN A 264 13.33 -0.25 14.96
N ILE A 265 12.55 -1.33 15.11
CA ILE A 265 12.27 -1.95 16.40
C ILE A 265 13.20 -3.15 16.52
N TRP A 266 14.12 -3.11 17.48
CA TRP A 266 15.05 -4.21 17.73
C TRP A 266 15.38 -4.29 19.22
N HIS A 267 15.64 -5.51 19.69
CA HIS A 267 16.23 -5.75 20.99
C HIS A 267 17.56 -6.48 20.80
N PRO A 268 18.70 -5.94 21.27
CA PRO A 268 19.94 -6.69 21.30
C PRO A 268 19.77 -7.86 22.27
N VAL A 269 19.96 -9.07 21.78
CA VAL A 269 20.25 -10.21 22.66
C VAL A 269 21.70 -10.02 23.11
N MET A 270 21.89 -9.61 24.37
CA MET A 270 23.20 -9.63 25.05
C MET A 270 23.47 -11.01 25.63
#